data_AF-A0A2H3J2I6-F1
#
_entry.id   AF-A0A2H3J2I6-F1
#
_cell.length_a   1.000
_cell.length_b   1.000
_cell.length_c   1.000
_cell.angle_alpha   90.00
_cell.angle_beta   90.00
_cell.angle_gamma   90.00
#
_symmetry.space_group_name_H-M   'P 1'
#
loop_
_entity.id
_entity.type
_entity.pdbx_description
1 polymer ?
#
loop_
_entity_poly.entity_id
_entity_poly.type
_entity_poly.pdbx_seq_one_letter_code
_entity_poly.pdbx_strand_id
1 'polypeptide(L)'
;MRVIQNFLISKSHIPPTPTNDQLSKVTHCYSQINLLGMNTNYFLRNTITIHGNVMGLSSSDQNRTAALNARHWETQTLLKIQDWAITRNDFLDHDKSSGWLTPGISKNPGVVDVALAANHRFVELMYGIDMLAVDEKLAPPREWYDHFRQQNWWKDFEEREDIVPEVLKGGKGDRASWVKEEDGI
;
A
#
# COMPACT_ATOMS: atom_id res chain seq x y z
N MET A 1 27.80 8.68 -4.53
CA MET A 1 28.26 7.27 -4.59
C MET A 1 28.85 6.79 -3.25
N ARG A 2 28.27 7.14 -2.09
CA ARG A 2 28.73 6.70 -0.74
C ARG A 2 27.65 6.00 0.10
N VAL A 3 26.40 5.98 -0.37
CA VAL A 3 25.27 5.35 0.36
C VAL A 3 25.26 3.82 0.21
N ILE A 4 25.81 3.29 -0.90
CA ILE A 4 25.81 1.85 -1.18
C ILE A 4 26.91 1.09 -0.39
N GLN A 5 27.98 1.77 0.04
CA GLN A 5 29.09 1.11 0.75
C GLN A 5 28.79 0.82 2.23
N ASN A 6 27.87 1.55 2.86
CA ASN A 6 27.50 1.29 4.26
C ASN A 6 26.55 0.09 4.44
N PHE A 7 26.00 -0.45 3.36
CA PHE A 7 25.14 -1.65 3.41
C PHE A 7 25.93 -2.97 3.41
N LEU A 8 27.24 -2.93 3.12
CA LEU A 8 28.04 -4.14 2.88
C LEU A 8 29.07 -4.47 3.95
N ILE A 9 29.11 -3.75 5.08
CA ILE A 9 30.04 -4.07 6.18
C ILE A 9 29.31 -4.07 7.52
N SER A 10 28.39 -5.00 7.69
CA SER A 10 28.02 -5.54 8.99
C SER A 10 28.16 -7.06 8.91
N LYS A 11 29.01 -7.63 9.76
CA LYS A 11 29.34 -9.06 9.80
C LYS A 11 28.06 -9.88 9.98
N SER A 12 27.63 -10.54 8.91
CA SER A 12 26.88 -11.81 8.85
C SER A 12 25.98 -12.12 10.06
N HIS A 13 24.93 -11.34 10.27
CA HIS A 13 23.72 -11.88 10.87
C HIS A 13 22.82 -12.32 9.73
N ILE A 14 23.11 -13.49 9.16
CA ILE A 14 22.18 -14.12 8.22
C ILE A 14 20.93 -14.42 9.06
N PRO A 15 19.78 -13.80 8.77
CA PRO A 15 18.56 -14.10 9.49
C PRO A 15 18.31 -15.62 9.42
N PRO A 16 17.80 -16.24 10.49
CA PRO A 16 17.43 -17.65 10.43
C PRO A 16 16.50 -17.88 9.23
N THR A 17 16.71 -18.98 8.51
CA THR A 17 15.87 -19.35 7.37
C THR A 17 14.41 -19.36 7.82
N PRO A 18 13.51 -18.68 7.10
CA PRO A 18 12.10 -18.68 7.43
C PRO A 18 11.55 -20.11 7.46
N THR A 19 10.68 -20.40 8.42
CA THR A 19 9.96 -21.68 8.44
C THR A 19 8.99 -21.75 7.26
N ASN A 20 8.58 -22.96 6.85
CA ASN A 20 7.55 -23.14 5.82
C ASN A 20 6.23 -22.44 6.18
N ASP A 21 5.89 -22.39 7.48
CA ASP A 21 4.73 -21.64 7.97
C ASP A 21 4.89 -20.13 7.74
N GLN A 22 6.05 -19.56 8.09
CA GLN A 22 6.36 -18.15 7.82
C GLN A 22 6.32 -17.82 6.33
N LEU A 23 6.90 -18.66 5.47
CA LEU A 23 6.86 -18.47 4.02
C LEU A 23 5.45 -18.51 3.45
N SER A 24 4.63 -19.48 3.90
CA SER A 24 3.23 -19.60 3.49
C SER A 24 2.43 -18.35 3.88
N LYS A 25 2.64 -17.87 5.11
CA LYS A 25 2.04 -16.66 5.67
C LYS A 25 2.43 -15.40 4.87
N VAL A 26 3.73 -15.18 4.63
CA VAL A 26 4.21 -14.07 3.77
C VAL A 26 3.57 -14.12 2.40
N THR A 27 3.60 -15.29 1.75
CA THR A 27 3.08 -15.48 0.39
C THR A 27 1.59 -15.17 0.32
N HIS A 28 0.83 -15.60 1.32
CA HIS A 28 -0.60 -15.31 1.40
C HIS A 28 -0.87 -13.81 1.51
N CYS A 29 -0.19 -13.10 2.42
CA CYS A 29 -0.39 -11.65 2.58
C CYS A 29 0.06 -10.87 1.35
N TYR A 30 1.21 -11.22 0.79
CA TYR A 30 1.69 -10.61 -0.45
C TYR A 30 0.69 -10.79 -1.60
N SER A 31 0.06 -11.97 -1.69
CA SER A 31 -1.00 -12.22 -2.67
C SER A 31 -2.25 -11.34 -2.43
N GLN A 32 -2.61 -11.08 -1.17
CA GLN A 32 -3.69 -10.13 -0.85
C GLN A 32 -3.31 -8.70 -1.24
N ILE A 33 -2.06 -8.28 -1.05
CA ILE A 33 -1.58 -6.95 -1.49
C ILE A 33 -1.62 -6.84 -3.03
N ASN A 34 -1.29 -7.90 -3.76
CA ASN A 34 -1.45 -7.89 -5.22
C ASN A 34 -2.92 -7.73 -5.63
N LEU A 35 -3.83 -8.45 -4.97
CA LEU A 35 -5.27 -8.31 -5.21
C LEU A 35 -5.77 -6.90 -4.85
N LEU A 36 -5.25 -6.31 -3.77
CA LEU A 36 -5.50 -4.93 -3.40
C LEU A 36 -5.12 -4.00 -4.55
N GLY A 37 -3.89 -4.12 -5.06
CA GLY A 37 -3.41 -3.34 -6.20
C GLY A 37 -4.31 -3.50 -7.44
N MET A 38 -4.81 -4.70 -7.72
CA MET A 38 -5.78 -4.91 -8.81
C MET A 38 -7.09 -4.15 -8.58
N ASN A 39 -7.66 -4.22 -7.38
CA ASN A 39 -8.90 -3.51 -7.03
C ASN A 39 -8.69 -1.99 -7.11
N THR A 40 -7.57 -1.49 -6.59
CA THR A 40 -7.18 -0.08 -6.71
C THR A 40 -7.05 0.34 -8.18
N ASN A 41 -6.41 -0.46 -9.04
CA ASN A 41 -6.33 -0.17 -10.47
C ASN A 41 -7.72 -0.09 -11.13
N TYR A 42 -8.65 -0.99 -10.78
CA TYR A 42 -10.03 -0.91 -11.29
C TYR A 42 -10.76 0.34 -10.81
N PHE A 43 -10.55 0.75 -9.56
CA PHE A 43 -11.06 2.02 -9.05
C PHE A 43 -10.48 3.19 -9.83
N LEU A 44 -9.15 3.27 -9.95
CA LEU A 44 -8.44 4.37 -10.61
C LEU A 44 -8.83 4.47 -12.09
N ARG A 45 -8.92 3.34 -12.80
CA ARG A 45 -9.35 3.29 -14.21
C ARG A 45 -10.71 3.94 -14.45
N ASN A 46 -11.63 3.84 -13.49
CA ASN A 46 -12.99 4.40 -13.60
C ASN A 46 -13.15 5.79 -12.97
N THR A 47 -12.13 6.32 -12.30
CA THR A 47 -12.22 7.57 -11.52
C THR A 47 -11.20 8.62 -11.95
N ILE A 48 -10.07 8.20 -12.51
CA ILE A 48 -8.97 9.05 -12.97
C ILE A 48 -8.91 8.95 -14.48
N THR A 49 -9.13 10.04 -15.20
CA THR A 49 -9.26 10.02 -16.66
C THR A 49 -7.98 9.57 -17.37
N ILE A 50 -6.81 10.09 -16.98
CA ILE A 50 -5.52 9.74 -17.55
C ILE A 50 -5.15 8.29 -17.28
N HIS A 51 -5.47 7.78 -16.08
CA HIS A 51 -5.27 6.37 -15.75
C HIS A 51 -6.20 5.48 -16.58
N GLY A 52 -7.47 5.88 -16.73
CA GLY A 52 -8.43 5.24 -17.63
C GLY A 52 -7.86 5.11 -19.04
N ASN A 53 -7.39 6.22 -19.61
CA ASN A 53 -6.84 6.27 -20.96
C ASN A 53 -5.60 5.38 -21.13
N VAL A 54 -4.66 5.40 -20.17
CA VAL A 54 -3.48 4.51 -20.16
C VAL A 54 -3.90 3.04 -20.12
N MET A 55 -5.01 2.73 -19.44
CA MET A 55 -5.59 1.39 -19.34
C MET A 55 -6.63 1.09 -20.44
N GLY A 56 -6.67 1.90 -21.51
CA GLY A 56 -7.56 1.70 -22.66
C GLY A 56 -9.05 1.87 -22.35
N LEU A 57 -9.42 2.73 -21.40
CA LEU A 57 -10.80 3.10 -21.09
C LEU A 57 -10.99 4.60 -21.34
N SER A 58 -11.86 4.94 -22.29
CA SER A 58 -12.17 6.33 -22.58
C SER A 58 -12.95 6.98 -21.43
N SER A 59 -12.90 8.32 -21.31
CA SER A 59 -13.66 9.05 -20.30
C SER A 59 -15.17 8.77 -20.34
N SER A 60 -15.74 8.56 -21.53
CA SER A 60 -17.17 8.25 -21.69
C SER A 60 -17.55 6.85 -21.22
N ASP A 61 -16.58 5.93 -21.15
CA ASP A 61 -16.78 4.56 -20.69
C ASP A 61 -16.49 4.39 -19.18
N GLN A 62 -15.96 5.42 -18.52
CA GLN A 62 -15.72 5.41 -17.08
C GLN A 62 -17.03 5.29 -16.32
N ASN A 63 -17.10 4.33 -15.39
CA ASN A 63 -18.35 3.97 -14.75
C ASN A 63 -18.28 4.08 -13.23
N ARG A 64 -19.19 4.87 -12.66
CA ARG A 64 -19.34 5.06 -11.21
C ARG A 64 -19.60 3.75 -10.46
N THR A 65 -20.53 2.93 -10.93
CA THR A 65 -20.86 1.65 -10.26
C THR A 65 -19.66 0.70 -10.24
N ALA A 66 -18.91 0.62 -11.34
CA ALA A 66 -17.69 -0.17 -11.40
C ALA A 66 -16.63 0.36 -10.41
N ALA A 67 -16.45 1.68 -10.34
CA ALA A 67 -15.53 2.31 -9.39
C ALA A 67 -15.93 2.00 -7.93
N LEU A 68 -17.19 2.19 -7.56
CA LEU A 68 -17.66 1.95 -6.19
C LEU A 68 -17.59 0.47 -5.81
N ASN A 69 -17.87 -0.44 -6.73
CA ASN A 69 -17.68 -1.87 -6.50
C ASN A 69 -16.19 -2.20 -6.29
N ALA A 70 -15.29 -1.62 -7.10
CA ALA A 70 -13.86 -1.79 -6.92
C ALA A 70 -13.38 -1.23 -5.56
N ARG A 71 -13.89 -0.07 -5.15
CA ARG A 71 -13.62 0.52 -3.83
C ARG A 71 -14.10 -0.38 -2.69
N HIS A 72 -15.30 -0.95 -2.82
CA HIS A 72 -15.81 -1.91 -1.85
C HIS A 72 -14.86 -3.10 -1.68
N TRP A 73 -14.41 -3.72 -2.78
CA TRP A 73 -13.50 -4.85 -2.73
C TRP A 73 -12.09 -4.47 -2.25
N GLU A 74 -11.61 -3.28 -2.56
CA GLU A 74 -10.37 -2.73 -2.00
C GLU A 74 -10.44 -2.65 -0.46
N THR A 75 -11.51 -2.06 0.09
CA THR A 75 -11.75 -2.01 1.54
C THR A 75 -11.84 -3.40 2.15
N GLN A 76 -12.56 -4.34 1.52
CA GLN A 76 -12.64 -5.72 2.00
C GLN A 76 -11.28 -6.43 2.01
N THR A 77 -10.42 -6.19 1.02
CA THR A 77 -9.07 -6.74 1.00
C THR A 77 -8.20 -6.16 2.11
N LEU A 78 -8.27 -4.85 2.37
CA LEU A 78 -7.55 -4.23 3.50
C LEU A 78 -8.01 -4.78 4.85
N LEU A 79 -9.32 -4.96 5.03
CA LEU A 79 -9.87 -5.58 6.24
C LEU A 79 -9.41 -7.03 6.41
N LYS A 80 -9.25 -7.79 5.32
CA LYS A 80 -8.68 -9.14 5.37
C LYS A 80 -7.20 -9.14 5.75
N ILE A 81 -6.42 -8.18 5.24
CA ILE A 81 -5.00 -8.03 5.63
C ILE A 81 -4.91 -7.71 7.12
N GLN A 82 -5.76 -6.81 7.62
CA GLN A 82 -5.87 -6.49 9.05
C GLN A 82 -6.28 -7.72 9.88
N ASP A 83 -7.35 -8.40 9.52
CA ASP A 83 -7.83 -9.60 10.23
C ASP A 83 -6.75 -10.69 10.26
N TRP A 84 -6.06 -10.89 9.13
CA TRP A 84 -4.94 -11.81 9.07
C TRP A 84 -3.81 -11.38 10.02
N ALA A 85 -3.46 -10.10 10.06
CA ALA A 85 -2.39 -9.61 10.94
C ALA A 85 -2.75 -9.88 12.41
N ILE A 86 -3.99 -9.56 12.79
CA ILE A 86 -4.50 -9.76 14.15
C ILE A 86 -4.55 -11.25 14.52
N THR A 87 -5.09 -12.09 13.65
CA THR A 87 -5.41 -13.49 13.99
C THR A 87 -4.28 -14.47 13.73
N ARG A 88 -3.35 -14.16 12.82
CA ARG A 88 -2.31 -15.11 12.36
C ARG A 88 -0.88 -14.64 12.53
N ASN A 89 -0.69 -13.37 12.86
CA ASN A 89 0.62 -12.78 13.09
C ASN A 89 0.74 -12.09 14.45
N ASP A 90 -0.21 -12.38 15.36
CA ASP A 90 -0.24 -11.84 16.72
C ASP A 90 -0.12 -10.30 16.75
N PHE A 91 -0.57 -9.61 15.70
CA PHE A 91 -0.24 -8.20 15.44
C PHE A 91 -0.54 -7.26 16.62
N LEU A 92 -1.59 -7.58 17.40
CA LEU A 92 -2.01 -6.82 18.59
C LEU A 92 -1.36 -7.30 19.91
N ASP A 93 -0.71 -8.45 19.91
CA ASP A 93 0.02 -8.98 21.06
C ASP A 93 1.46 -8.45 21.00
N HIS A 94 1.67 -7.25 21.55
CA HIS A 94 2.96 -6.57 21.56
C HIS A 94 4.10 -7.35 22.24
N ASP A 95 3.78 -8.38 23.03
CA ASP A 95 4.78 -9.26 23.65
C ASP A 95 5.25 -10.36 22.68
N LYS A 96 4.49 -10.66 21.62
CA LYS A 96 4.76 -11.72 20.63
C LYS A 96 4.96 -11.22 19.20
N SER A 97 4.45 -10.04 18.87
CA SER A 97 4.52 -9.41 17.56
C SER A 97 5.57 -8.32 17.52
N SER A 98 6.24 -8.21 16.37
CA SER A 98 7.16 -7.11 16.08
C SER A 98 6.46 -5.78 15.76
N GLY A 99 5.13 -5.77 15.74
CA GLY A 99 4.31 -4.64 15.26
C GLY A 99 4.24 -4.54 13.74
N TRP A 100 4.75 -5.55 13.00
CA TRP A 100 4.82 -5.55 11.54
C TRP A 100 3.95 -6.65 10.92
N LEU A 101 3.46 -6.41 9.71
CA LEU A 101 2.66 -7.35 8.92
C LEU A 101 3.47 -8.55 8.44
N THR A 102 4.79 -8.37 8.22
CA THR A 102 5.64 -9.49 7.81
C THR A 102 5.87 -10.42 9.00
N PRO A 103 5.45 -11.70 8.91
CA PRO A 103 5.63 -12.66 10.00
C PRO A 103 7.11 -12.99 10.18
N GLY A 104 7.61 -12.82 11.41
CA GLY A 104 9.00 -13.10 11.75
C GLY A 104 9.55 -12.17 12.82
N ILE A 105 10.55 -12.66 13.55
CA ILE A 105 11.14 -12.09 14.78
C ILE A 105 12.05 -10.87 14.50
N SER A 106 11.79 -10.12 13.42
CA SER A 106 12.54 -8.91 13.10
C SER A 106 11.89 -7.72 13.78
N LYS A 107 12.69 -6.87 14.44
CA LYS A 107 12.22 -5.58 14.98
C LYS A 107 11.89 -4.55 13.89
N ASN A 108 12.22 -4.84 12.63
CA ASN A 108 12.06 -3.95 11.49
C ASN A 108 10.98 -4.47 10.52
N PRO A 109 10.31 -3.58 9.77
CA PRO A 109 9.32 -3.97 8.77
C PRO A 109 9.94 -4.89 7.71
N GLY A 110 9.14 -5.84 7.22
CA GLY A 110 9.57 -6.79 6.20
C GLY A 110 8.91 -6.56 4.84
N VAL A 111 8.96 -7.58 3.98
CA VAL A 111 8.49 -7.48 2.58
C VAL A 111 7.00 -7.15 2.45
N VAL A 112 6.15 -7.68 3.34
CA VAL A 112 4.70 -7.43 3.32
C VAL A 112 4.42 -5.98 3.68
N ASP A 113 5.14 -5.46 4.68
CA ASP A 113 5.01 -4.07 5.13
C ASP A 113 5.42 -3.10 4.03
N VAL A 114 6.61 -3.32 3.45
CA VAL A 114 7.13 -2.49 2.36
C VAL A 114 6.20 -2.53 1.15
N ALA A 115 5.67 -3.70 0.79
CA ALA A 115 4.77 -3.84 -0.35
C ALA A 115 3.45 -3.08 -0.15
N LEU A 116 2.84 -3.15 1.04
CA LEU A 116 1.62 -2.42 1.33
C LEU A 116 1.86 -0.91 1.40
N ALA A 117 2.94 -0.49 2.08
CA ALA A 117 3.29 0.91 2.23
C ALA A 117 3.61 1.55 0.87
N ALA A 118 4.35 0.85 0.00
CA ALA A 118 4.67 1.32 -1.34
C ALA A 118 3.41 1.45 -2.22
N ASN A 119 2.49 0.48 -2.17
CA ASN A 119 1.21 0.58 -2.89
C ASN A 119 0.40 1.78 -2.41
N HIS A 120 0.25 1.94 -1.09
CA HIS A 120 -0.46 3.05 -0.50
C HIS A 120 0.14 4.39 -0.91
N ARG A 121 1.46 4.53 -0.70
CA ARG A 121 2.19 5.75 -0.96
C ARG A 121 2.18 6.12 -2.44
N PHE A 122 2.29 5.15 -3.33
CA PHE A 122 2.15 5.38 -4.77
C PHE A 122 0.79 6.01 -5.08
N VAL A 123 -0.31 5.45 -4.58
CA VAL A 123 -1.67 5.96 -4.84
C VAL A 123 -1.84 7.38 -4.29
N GLU A 124 -1.34 7.64 -3.08
CA GLU A 124 -1.36 8.95 -2.44
C GLU A 124 -0.56 10.00 -3.23
N LEU A 125 0.66 9.64 -3.63
CA LEU A 125 1.55 10.53 -4.38
C LEU A 125 1.03 10.84 -5.79
N MET A 126 0.48 9.83 -6.47
CA MET A 126 0.06 9.90 -7.87
C MET A 126 -1.30 10.55 -8.04
N TYR A 127 -2.24 10.17 -7.18
CA TYR A 127 -3.66 10.46 -7.37
C TYR A 127 -4.23 11.31 -6.23
N GLY A 128 -3.50 11.48 -5.12
CA GLY A 128 -3.99 12.23 -3.96
C GLY A 128 -5.10 11.48 -3.23
N ILE A 129 -5.08 10.15 -3.26
CA ILE A 129 -6.09 9.29 -2.65
C ILE A 129 -5.47 8.59 -1.44
N ASP A 130 -6.07 8.77 -0.28
CA ASP A 130 -5.78 7.97 0.90
C ASP A 130 -6.71 6.75 0.93
N MET A 131 -6.18 5.59 0.53
CA MET A 131 -6.95 4.34 0.54
C MET A 131 -7.19 3.76 1.94
N LEU A 132 -6.49 4.24 2.97
CA LEU A 132 -6.67 3.80 4.36
C LEU A 132 -7.71 4.64 5.09
N ALA A 133 -8.03 5.85 4.60
CA ALA A 133 -9.07 6.72 5.16
C ALA A 133 -10.51 6.37 4.72
N VAL A 134 -10.69 5.37 3.86
CA VAL A 134 -11.98 5.08 3.20
C VAL A 134 -13.03 4.41 4.09
N ASP A 135 -12.62 3.81 5.21
CA ASP A 135 -13.49 3.15 6.16
C ASP A 135 -12.92 3.30 7.58
N GLU A 136 -13.77 3.64 8.55
CA GLU A 136 -13.36 3.83 9.95
C GLU A 136 -12.71 2.57 10.53
N LYS A 137 -13.16 1.39 10.12
CA LYS A 137 -12.64 0.08 10.58
C LYS A 137 -11.19 -0.16 10.21
N LEU A 138 -10.65 0.62 9.27
CA LEU A 138 -9.24 0.60 8.88
C LEU A 138 -8.34 1.44 9.80
N ALA A 139 -8.79 1.78 11.01
CA ALA A 139 -7.94 2.44 12.00
C ALA A 139 -6.63 1.69 12.28
N PRO A 140 -6.60 0.36 12.46
CA PRO A 140 -5.35 -0.34 12.71
C PRO A 140 -4.34 -0.26 11.54
N PRO A 141 -4.74 -0.44 10.26
CA PRO A 141 -3.87 -0.15 9.12
C PRO A 141 -3.36 1.30 9.05
N ARG A 142 -4.18 2.29 9.44
CA ARG A 142 -3.70 3.69 9.51
C ARG A 142 -2.61 3.86 10.57
N GLU A 143 -2.84 3.35 11.78
CA GLU A 143 -1.85 3.38 12.87
C GLU A 143 -0.57 2.63 12.50
N TRP A 144 -0.70 1.46 11.84
CA TRP A 144 0.42 0.72 11.28
C TRP A 144 1.24 1.56 10.30
N TYR A 145 0.58 2.25 9.36
CA TYR A 145 1.26 3.07 8.38
C TYR A 145 1.92 4.29 9.02
N ASP A 146 1.28 4.91 10.01
CA ASP A 146 1.89 5.98 10.80
C ASP A 146 3.16 5.51 11.50
N HIS A 147 3.14 4.32 12.09
CA HIS A 147 4.32 3.69 12.66
C HIS A 147 5.40 3.37 11.62
N PHE A 148 5.02 2.86 10.45
CA PHE A 148 5.91 2.57 9.33
C PHE A 148 6.62 3.83 8.81
N ARG A 149 5.91 4.95 8.70
CA ARG A 149 6.50 6.23 8.26
C ARG A 149 7.52 6.80 9.25
N GLN A 150 7.56 6.32 10.49
CA GLN A 150 8.57 6.76 11.46
C GLN A 150 9.95 6.12 11.26
N GLN A 151 10.07 5.10 10.41
CA GLN A 151 11.34 4.44 10.15
C GLN A 151 12.34 5.39 9.49
N ASN A 152 13.56 5.49 10.04
CA ASN A 152 14.58 6.43 9.55
C ASN A 152 14.86 6.25 8.04
N TRP A 153 15.01 5.00 7.59
CA TRP A 153 15.27 4.71 6.17
C TRP A 153 14.12 5.11 5.24
N TRP A 154 12.88 5.12 5.75
CA TRP A 154 11.71 5.58 4.99
C TRP A 154 11.68 7.11 4.89
N LYS A 155 12.00 7.81 5.99
CA LYS A 155 12.16 9.28 5.99
C LYS A 155 13.24 9.72 5.01
N ASP A 156 14.41 9.09 5.07
CA ASP A 156 15.51 9.35 4.14
C ASP A 156 15.10 9.13 2.67
N PHE A 157 14.24 8.12 2.42
CA PHE A 157 13.68 7.86 1.09
C PHE A 157 12.69 8.94 0.63
N GLU A 158 11.86 9.45 1.55
CA GLU A 158 10.83 10.47 1.32
C GLU A 158 11.41 11.89 1.10
N GLU A 159 12.59 12.19 1.63
CA GLU A 159 13.24 13.51 1.50
C GLU A 159 13.87 13.76 0.11
N ARG A 160 13.78 12.81 -0.82
CA ARG A 160 14.39 12.94 -2.15
C ARG A 160 13.57 13.84 -3.08
N GLU A 161 14.24 14.71 -3.83
CA GLU A 161 13.62 15.68 -4.75
C GLU A 161 12.83 15.03 -5.90
N ASP A 162 13.05 13.74 -6.19
CA ASP A 162 12.51 13.00 -7.33
C ASP A 162 11.58 11.84 -6.94
N ILE A 163 11.03 11.85 -5.72
CA ILE A 163 10.16 10.75 -5.25
C ILE A 163 8.92 10.52 -6.13
N VAL A 164 8.41 11.57 -6.78
CA VAL A 164 7.42 11.45 -7.86
C VAL A 164 8.05 11.92 -9.16
N PRO A 165 8.38 11.00 -10.09
CA PRO A 165 8.81 11.35 -11.44
C PRO A 165 7.81 12.30 -12.11
N GLU A 166 8.28 13.27 -12.90
CA GLU A 166 7.38 14.23 -13.58
C GLU A 166 6.34 13.57 -14.48
N VAL A 167 6.73 12.50 -15.17
CA VAL A 167 5.84 11.68 -16.02
C VAL A 167 4.65 11.10 -15.25
N LEU A 168 4.75 11.09 -13.93
CA LEU A 168 3.80 10.52 -12.99
C LEU A 168 2.96 11.60 -12.27
N LYS A 169 3.19 12.90 -12.48
CA LYS A 169 2.48 13.99 -11.76
C LYS A 169 1.07 14.34 -12.26
N GLY A 170 0.50 13.60 -13.20
CA GLY A 170 -0.78 13.95 -13.86
C GLY A 170 -2.07 13.48 -13.17
N GLY A 171 -2.02 12.59 -12.18
CA GLY A 171 -3.22 11.97 -11.61
C GLY A 171 -3.96 12.82 -10.58
N LYS A 172 -3.31 13.84 -10.00
CA LYS A 172 -3.91 14.73 -8.99
C LYS A 172 -4.73 15.81 -9.69
N GLY A 173 -6.05 15.79 -9.49
CA GLY A 173 -6.99 16.74 -10.11
C GLY A 173 -7.63 16.26 -11.41
N ASP A 174 -7.11 15.19 -12.02
CA ASP A 174 -7.71 14.60 -13.21
C ASP A 174 -8.76 13.56 -12.84
N ARG A 175 -9.99 14.03 -12.61
CA ARG A 175 -11.13 13.21 -12.20
C ARG A 175 -12.13 13.00 -13.33
N ALA A 176 -12.71 11.80 -13.37
CA ALA A 176 -13.86 11.50 -14.19
C ALA A 176 -15.02 12.47 -13.90
N SER A 177 -15.87 12.75 -14.88
CA SER A 177 -16.95 13.75 -14.76
C SER A 177 -17.86 13.49 -13.57
N TRP A 178 -18.25 12.23 -13.37
CA TRP A 178 -19.15 11.83 -12.29
C TRP A 178 -18.56 12.05 -10.89
N VAL A 179 -17.23 12.10 -10.75
CA VAL A 179 -16.58 12.41 -9.47
C VAL A 179 -16.63 13.92 -9.20
N LYS A 180 -16.40 14.74 -10.24
CA LYS A 180 -16.46 16.20 -10.14
C LYS A 180 -17.85 16.69 -9.75
N GLU A 181 -18.89 16.05 -10.30
CA GLU A 181 -20.29 16.30 -9.94
C GLU A 181 -20.59 16.05 -8.44
N GLU A 182 -19.95 15.04 -7.82
CA GLU A 182 -20.10 14.76 -6.39
C GLU A 182 -19.30 15.73 -5.50
N ASP A 183 -18.11 16.12 -5.95
CA ASP A 183 -17.23 17.06 -5.23
C ASP A 183 -17.69 18.53 -5.38
N GLY A 184 -18.67 18.80 -6.24
CA GLY A 184 -19.18 20.16 -6.51
C GLY A 184 -18.19 21.04 -7.28
N ILE A 185 -17.34 20.42 -8.10
CA ILE A 185 -16.26 21.05 -8.90
C ILE A 185 -16.64 21.13 -10.37
#